data_AF-A0AAJ1SYI0-F1
#
_entry.id   AF-A0AAJ1SYI0-F1
#
_cell.length_a   1.000
_cell.length_b   1.000
_cell.length_c   1.000
_cell.angle_alpha   90.00
_cell.angle_beta   90.00
_cell.angle_gamma   90.00
#
_symmetry.space_group_name_H-M   'P 1'
#
loop_
_entity.id
_entity.type
_entity.pdbx_description
1 polymer ?
#
loop_
_entity_poly.entity_id
_entity_poly.type
_entity_poly.pdbx_seq_one_letter_code
_entity_poly.pdbx_strand_id
1 'polypeptide(L)'
;MNMAYRWFLGLKFRDSVPHHSTICWNRKHRFKDSNIFQDIFDEIVLQAMNHKMVGGRVLFTDSTHLKANASKHKFTREEVEVETREYIEELNKAIEEDRVAHGKKAFKGKESSE
;
A
#
# COMPACT_ATOMS: atom_id res chain seq x y z
N MET A 1 27.25 -20.02 8.53
CA MET A 1 27.58 -18.99 7.52
C MET A 1 26.64 -19.17 6.34
N ASN A 2 25.79 -18.18 5.99
CA ASN A 2 24.77 -18.35 4.94
C ASN A 2 25.37 -18.02 3.56
N MET A 3 25.70 -19.06 2.78
CA MET A 3 26.36 -18.94 1.47
C MET A 3 25.41 -18.37 0.40
N ALA A 4 24.15 -18.79 0.43
CA ALA A 4 23.12 -18.34 -0.51
C ALA A 4 22.90 -16.83 -0.41
N TYR A 5 22.89 -16.29 0.82
CA TYR A 5 22.75 -14.85 1.05
C TYR A 5 23.91 -14.04 0.46
N ARG A 6 25.15 -14.53 0.60
CA ARG A 6 26.33 -13.87 0.00
C ARG A 6 26.29 -13.90 -1.52
N TRP A 7 25.93 -15.05 -2.11
CA TRP A 7 25.78 -15.19 -3.56
C TRP A 7 24.71 -14.24 -4.11
N PHE A 8 23.55 -14.18 -3.46
CA PHE A 8 22.45 -13.29 -3.85
C PHE A 8 22.86 -11.81 -3.84
N LEU A 9 23.68 -11.40 -2.87
CA LEU A 9 24.20 -10.04 -2.76
C LEU A 9 25.47 -9.78 -3.59
N GLY A 10 25.99 -10.78 -4.31
CA GLY A 10 27.24 -10.65 -5.09
C GLY A 10 28.49 -10.44 -4.23
N LEU A 11 28.47 -10.83 -2.96
CA LEU A 11 29.59 -10.65 -2.02
C LEU A 11 30.61 -11.78 -2.16
N LYS A 12 31.90 -11.43 -2.13
CA LYS A 12 32.98 -12.43 -2.06
C LYS A 12 33.01 -13.08 -0.68
N PHE A 13 33.68 -14.23 -0.59
CA PHE A 13 33.84 -14.98 0.65
C PHE A 13 34.43 -14.17 1.81
N ARG A 14 35.31 -13.20 1.49
CA ARG A 14 35.99 -12.33 2.47
C ARG A 14 35.25 -11.03 2.76
N ASP A 15 34.21 -10.69 1.99
CA ASP A 15 33.52 -9.43 2.14
C ASP A 15 32.62 -9.45 3.38
N SER A 16 32.53 -8.32 4.06
CA SER A 16 31.65 -8.18 5.24
C SER A 16 30.18 -8.24 4.81
N VAL A 17 29.36 -8.92 5.61
CA VAL A 17 27.92 -9.00 5.36
C VAL A 17 27.27 -7.73 5.91
N PRO A 18 26.42 -7.04 5.13
CA PRO A 18 25.64 -5.92 5.62
C PRO A 18 24.83 -6.33 6.85
N HIS A 19 24.71 -5.42 7.81
CA HIS A 19 23.83 -5.64 8.94
C HIS A 19 22.37 -5.71 8.46
N HIS A 20 21.52 -6.45 9.17
CA HIS A 20 20.11 -6.58 8.77
C HIS A 20 19.38 -5.22 8.68
N SER A 21 19.85 -4.22 9.43
CA SER A 21 19.30 -2.86 9.42
C SER A 21 19.81 -1.99 8.25
N THR A 22 20.81 -2.44 7.49
CA THR A 22 21.42 -1.64 6.41
C THR A 22 20.40 -1.23 5.35
N ILE A 23 19.46 -2.10 5.00
CA ILE A 23 18.40 -1.79 4.02
C ILE A 23 17.50 -0.68 4.54
N CYS A 24 17.02 -0.79 5.78
CA CYS A 24 16.18 0.24 6.42
C CYS A 24 16.93 1.58 6.54
N TRP A 25 18.21 1.54 6.86
CA TRP A 25 19.05 2.73 6.97
C TRP A 25 19.23 3.40 5.60
N ASN A 26 19.53 2.63 4.55
CA ASN A 26 19.65 3.14 3.18
C ASN A 26 18.35 3.78 2.68
N ARG A 27 17.19 3.15 2.95
CA ARG A 27 15.88 3.73 2.62
C ARG A 27 15.66 5.09 3.28
N LYS A 28 16.07 5.24 4.53
CA LYS A 28 15.87 6.49 5.30
C LYS A 28 16.85 7.62 4.97
N HIS A 29 18.08 7.28 4.58
CA HIS A 29 19.15 8.28 4.43
C HIS A 29 19.60 8.44 2.99
N ARG A 30 19.95 7.34 2.32
CA ARG A 30 20.55 7.38 0.98
C ARG A 30 19.52 7.64 -0.11
N PHE A 31 18.31 7.10 0.04
CA PHE A 31 17.25 7.12 -0.97
C PHE A 31 16.04 7.94 -0.55
N LYS A 32 16.20 8.82 0.45
CA LYS A 32 15.09 9.57 1.04
C LYS A 32 14.41 10.48 0.02
N ASP A 33 15.21 11.19 -0.76
CA ASP A 33 14.74 12.19 -1.73
C ASP A 33 14.78 11.64 -3.16
N SER A 34 14.86 10.31 -3.31
CA SER A 34 14.91 9.65 -4.62
C SER A 34 13.59 8.94 -4.93
N ASN A 35 13.14 9.07 -6.18
CA ASN A 35 11.93 8.38 -6.66
C ASN A 35 12.18 6.92 -7.07
N ILE A 36 13.40 6.40 -6.88
CA ILE A 36 13.84 5.07 -7.32
C ILE A 36 12.87 3.96 -6.87
N PHE A 37 12.35 4.03 -5.64
CA PHE A 37 11.41 3.01 -5.17
C PHE A 37 10.07 3.06 -5.88
N GLN A 38 9.60 4.28 -6.20
CA GLN A 38 8.37 4.47 -6.95
C GLN A 38 8.55 3.99 -8.39
N ASP A 39 9.66 4.37 -9.03
CA ASP A 39 9.97 3.97 -10.41
C ASP A 39 10.04 2.44 -10.55
N ILE A 40 10.72 1.76 -9.60
CA ILE A 40 10.79 0.29 -9.58
C ILE A 40 9.41 -0.34 -9.35
N PHE A 41 8.62 0.24 -8.45
CA PHE A 41 7.27 -0.26 -8.18
C PHE A 41 6.37 -0.13 -9.41
N ASP A 42 6.39 1.04 -10.07
CA ASP A 42 5.59 1.31 -11.26
C ASP A 42 5.98 0.38 -12.41
N GLU A 43 7.28 0.12 -12.61
CA GLU A 43 7.76 -0.85 -13.59
C GLU A 43 7.28 -2.27 -13.30
N ILE A 44 7.31 -2.71 -12.04
CA ILE A 44 6.79 -4.04 -11.65
C ILE A 44 5.29 -4.13 -11.92
N VAL A 45 4.53 -3.08 -11.59
CA VAL A 45 3.08 -3.03 -11.85
C VAL A 45 2.82 -3.06 -13.34
N LEU A 46 3.57 -2.29 -14.14
CA LEU A 46 3.45 -2.24 -15.58
C LEU A 46 3.76 -3.61 -16.22
N GLN A 47 4.79 -4.31 -15.75
CA GLN A 47 5.07 -5.69 -16.15
C GLN A 47 3.92 -6.63 -15.80
N ALA A 48 3.39 -6.56 -14.57
CA ALA A 48 2.26 -7.39 -14.16
C ALA A 48 1.00 -7.13 -15.01
N MET A 49 0.74 -5.88 -15.38
CA MET A 49 -0.33 -5.50 -16.31
C MET A 49 -0.09 -6.08 -17.71
N ASN A 50 1.13 -5.96 -18.24
CA ASN A 50 1.50 -6.54 -19.54
C ASN A 50 1.32 -8.06 -19.58
N HIS A 51 1.61 -8.73 -18.47
CA HIS A 51 1.38 -10.16 -18.30
C HIS A 51 -0.08 -10.52 -17.97
N LYS A 52 -1.00 -9.55 -18.01
CA LYS A 52 -2.43 -9.72 -17.69
C LYS A 52 -2.69 -10.29 -16.28
N MET A 53 -1.74 -10.12 -15.37
CA MET A 53 -1.86 -10.54 -13.96
C MET A 53 -2.68 -9.52 -13.15
N VAL A 54 -2.68 -8.25 -13.59
CA VAL A 54 -3.41 -7.16 -12.95
C VAL A 54 -4.35 -6.52 -13.98
N GLY A 55 -5.66 -6.59 -13.73
CA GLY A 55 -6.69 -6.04 -14.62
C GLY A 55 -7.04 -4.57 -14.37
N GLY A 56 -6.49 -3.95 -13.32
CA GLY A 56 -6.70 -2.52 -12.98
C GLY A 56 -8.14 -2.14 -12.59
N ARG A 57 -9.05 -3.12 -12.45
CA ARG A 57 -10.49 -2.87 -12.25
C ARG A 57 -10.94 -2.76 -10.80
N VAL A 58 -10.19 -3.30 -9.84
CA VAL A 58 -10.61 -3.32 -8.44
C VAL A 58 -9.42 -2.97 -7.55
N LEU A 59 -9.50 -1.82 -6.87
CA LEU A 59 -8.55 -1.41 -5.85
C LEU A 59 -8.90 -2.13 -4.53
N PHE A 60 -8.21 -3.23 -4.24
CA PHE A 60 -8.32 -3.85 -2.92
C PHE A 60 -7.42 -3.12 -1.93
N THR A 61 -8.00 -2.20 -1.17
CA THR A 61 -7.36 -1.61 0.01
C THR A 61 -7.73 -2.44 1.25
N ASP A 62 -6.85 -3.36 1.65
CA ASP A 62 -6.98 -3.95 2.99
C ASP A 62 -6.51 -2.92 4.01
N SER A 63 -7.47 -2.34 4.73
CA SER A 63 -7.20 -1.36 5.77
C SER A 63 -6.56 -2.07 6.96
N THR A 64 -5.24 -2.26 6.94
CA THR A 64 -4.55 -2.63 8.18
C THR A 64 -4.72 -1.48 9.16
N HIS A 65 -5.43 -1.70 10.27
CA HIS A 65 -5.55 -0.71 11.34
C HIS A 65 -4.20 -0.54 12.04
N LEU A 66 -3.32 0.27 11.43
CA LEU A 66 -2.09 0.70 12.06
C LEU A 66 -2.47 1.73 13.13
N LYS A 67 -2.29 1.36 14.40
CA LYS A 67 -2.53 2.28 15.52
C LYS A 67 -1.50 3.41 15.40
N ALA A 68 -1.95 4.58 14.94
CA ALA A 68 -1.08 5.73 14.76
C ALA A 68 -0.45 6.12 16.11
N ASN A 69 0.88 6.24 16.14
CA ASN A 69 1.58 6.94 17.22
C ASN A 69 1.50 8.45 16.95
N ALA A 70 0.28 8.96 16.83
CA ALA A 70 -0.02 10.36 16.56
C ALA A 70 -0.71 10.96 17.80
N SER A 71 -0.21 12.11 18.25
CA SER A 71 -0.89 12.87 19.29
C SER A 71 -2.19 13.42 18.73
N LYS A 72 -3.33 13.05 19.35
CA LYS A 72 -4.65 13.58 18.99
C LYS A 72 -4.77 15.10 19.09
N HIS A 73 -3.81 15.75 19.75
CA HIS A 73 -3.80 17.18 20.01
C HIS A 73 -2.97 17.97 18.98
N LYS A 74 -2.35 17.28 18.01
CA LYS A 74 -1.50 17.91 16.99
C LYS A 74 -1.90 17.40 15.60
N PHE A 75 -2.83 18.11 14.97
CA PHE A 75 -3.25 17.87 13.58
C PHE A 75 -3.20 19.18 12.80
N THR A 76 -2.86 19.08 11.52
CA THR A 76 -2.99 20.17 10.54
C THR A 76 -4.15 19.78 9.64
N ARG A 77 -5.12 20.68 9.44
CA ARG A 77 -6.22 20.46 8.49
C ARG A 77 -5.71 20.79 7.09
N GLU A 78 -5.80 19.83 6.19
CA GLU A 78 -5.48 19.99 4.78
C GLU A 78 -6.72 19.54 4.01
N GLU A 79 -7.30 20.46 3.24
CA GLU A 79 -8.43 20.17 2.36
C GLU A 79 -7.85 19.60 1.06
N VAL A 80 -8.13 18.33 0.80
CA VAL A 80 -7.77 17.64 -0.45
C VAL A 80 -9.03 17.51 -1.27
N GLU A 81 -9.00 17.95 -2.53
CA GLU A 81 -10.08 17.67 -3.48
C GLU A 81 -10.03 16.18 -3.82
N VAL A 82 -11.04 15.42 -3.37
CA VAL A 82 -11.05 13.97 -3.55
C VAL A 82 -12.05 13.57 -4.63
N GLU A 83 -11.55 12.96 -5.69
CA GLU A 83 -12.26 12.14 -6.71
C GLU A 83 -12.87 10.84 -6.10
N THR A 84 -13.24 10.85 -4.81
CA THR A 84 -13.61 9.65 -4.03
C THR A 84 -15.11 9.38 -4.02
N ARG A 85 -15.94 10.27 -4.58
CA ARG A 85 -17.40 10.11 -4.56
C ARG A 85 -17.86 8.91 -5.39
N GLU A 86 -17.35 8.75 -6.61
CA GLU A 86 -17.79 7.67 -7.52
C GLU A 86 -17.43 6.27 -6.99
N TYR A 87 -16.21 6.11 -6.45
CA TYR A 87 -15.76 4.82 -5.88
C TYR A 87 -16.57 4.42 -4.64
N ILE A 88 -16.92 5.37 -3.77
CA ILE A 88 -17.73 5.11 -2.57
C ILE A 88 -19.15 4.68 -2.97
N GLU A 89 -19.74 5.30 -4.00
CA GLU A 89 -21.06 4.96 -4.49
C GLU A 89 -21.11 3.54 -5.07
N GLU A 90 -20.12 3.17 -5.89
CA GLU A 90 -19.99 1.81 -6.46
C GLU A 90 -19.80 0.76 -5.35
N LEU A 91 -18.97 1.06 -4.35
CA LEU A 91 -18.75 0.18 -3.20
C LEU A 91 -20.03 -0.02 -2.37
N ASN A 92 -20.78 1.06 -2.10
CA ASN A 92 -22.05 0.97 -1.37
C ASN A 92 -23.07 0.12 -2.13
N LYS A 93 -23.11 0.23 -3.47
CA LYS A 93 -23.97 -0.59 -4.31
C LYS A 93 -23.60 -2.07 -4.24
N ALA A 94 -22.32 -2.40 -4.35
CA ALA A 94 -21.84 -3.79 -4.21
C ALA A 94 -22.15 -4.38 -2.83
N ILE A 95 -22.03 -3.57 -1.76
CA ILE A 95 -22.39 -3.98 -0.40
C ILE A 95 -23.90 -4.27 -0.28
N GLU A 96 -24.75 -3.47 -0.92
CA GLU A 96 -26.20 -3.71 -0.88
C GLU A 96 -26.59 -4.97 -1.67
N GLU A 97 -25.98 -5.21 -2.83
CA GLU A 97 -26.17 -6.44 -3.60
C GLU A 97 -25.78 -7.69 -2.80
N ASP A 98 -24.64 -7.67 -2.10
CA ASP A 98 -24.19 -8.76 -1.22
C ASP A 98 -25.15 -8.98 -0.04
N ARG A 99 -25.68 -7.90 0.56
CA ARG A 99 -26.65 -7.97 1.66
C ARG A 99 -27.98 -8.58 1.23
N VAL A 100 -28.48 -8.20 0.05
CA VAL A 100 -29.69 -8.78 -0.53
C VAL A 100 -29.49 -10.27 -0.80
N ALA A 101 -28.36 -10.65 -1.40
CA ALA A 101 -28.01 -12.05 -1.63
C ALA A 101 -27.97 -12.88 -0.33
N HIS A 102 -27.55 -12.25 0.77
CA HIS A 102 -27.48 -12.87 2.09
C HIS A 102 -28.70 -12.62 3.00
N GLY A 103 -29.78 -12.03 2.49
CA GLY A 103 -31.03 -11.80 3.24
C GLY A 103 -30.89 -10.86 4.45
N LYS A 104 -29.86 -10.01 4.46
CA LYS A 104 -29.60 -9.06 5.55
C LYS A 104 -30.38 -7.75 5.33
N LYS A 105 -30.61 -7.01 6.43
CA LYS A 105 -31.25 -5.69 6.35
C LYS A 105 -30.37 -4.69 5.56
N ALA A 106 -31.03 -3.76 4.87
CA ALA A 106 -30.42 -2.72 4.04
C ALA A 106 -29.30 -1.96 4.77
N PHE A 107 -28.27 -1.55 4.03
CA PHE A 107 -27.17 -0.78 4.56
C PHE A 107 -27.61 0.61 5.00
N LYS A 108 -27.62 0.85 6.32
CA LYS A 108 -27.64 2.21 6.85
C LYS A 108 -26.28 2.83 6.61
N GLY A 109 -26.15 3.59 5.53
CA GLY A 109 -24.95 4.39 5.27
C GLY A 109 -24.60 5.23 6.50
N LYS A 110 -23.30 5.38 6.78
CA LYS A 110 -22.87 6.46 7.67
C LYS A 110 -23.02 7.75 6.88
N GLU A 111 -23.96 8.60 7.27
CA GLU A 111 -23.96 10.00 6.88
C GLU A 111 -22.57 10.56 7.19
N SER A 112 -21.94 11.16 6.19
CA SER A 112 -20.72 11.94 6.37
C SER A 112 -21.06 13.07 7.34
N SER A 113 -20.66 12.92 8.60
CA SER A 113 -20.55 14.05 9.50
C SER A 113 -19.49 14.98 8.91
N GLU A 114 -19.95 16.16 8.48
CA GLU A 114 -19.14 17.32 8.10
C GLU A 114 -17.96 17.57 9.07
#